data_AF-A0A1Z3N5M7-F1
#
_entry.id   AF-A0A1Z3N5M7-F1
#
_cell.length_a   1.000
_cell.length_b   1.000
_cell.length_c   1.000
_cell.angle_alpha   90.00
_cell.angle_beta   90.00
_cell.angle_gamma   90.00
#
_symmetry.space_group_name_H-M   'P 1'
#
loop_
_entity.id
_entity.type
_entity.pdbx_description
1 polymer ?
#
loop_
_entity_poly.entity_id
_entity_poly.type
_entity_poly.pdbx_seq_one_letter_code
_entity_poly.pdbx_strand_id
1 'polypeptide(L)'
;MKSLSVILFSFAVFAVPALSWAGLKDVRPCLSEHIHEALVLNKERKPLYMNLSDGKSKAVSDKLIWMERKLSVAVPFADAWAAPYQAAGIPILCQDFISMSETPKFQAQNPEGPDSLHNYRRPDIAGIKSRLLELYKAKAYQQLAEYADKQIVDLDQKPRYNCMVKHILESVRRMAALTPVHAQKSKAKNKVSSEFLSRTVLRSHIMLLDDSAEIDEVAAPLQAAGLPIVCQDVPYIPWP
;
A
#
# COMPACT_ATOMS: atom_id res chain seq x y z
N MET A 1 4.69 0.77 28.83
CA MET A 1 5.20 -0.51 28.30
C MET A 1 4.25 -0.98 27.22
N LYS A 2 4.61 -0.82 25.94
CA LYS A 2 3.75 -1.20 24.80
C LYS A 2 4.00 -2.68 24.50
N SER A 3 2.95 -3.50 24.63
CA SER A 3 2.95 -4.92 24.31
C SER A 3 3.17 -5.11 22.80
N LEU A 4 4.31 -5.68 22.40
CA LEU A 4 4.51 -6.19 21.05
C LEU A 4 3.79 -7.53 20.93
N SER A 5 2.65 -7.57 20.25
CA SER A 5 2.07 -8.83 19.78
C SER A 5 2.85 -9.31 18.55
N VAL A 6 3.87 -10.13 18.79
CA VAL A 6 4.46 -10.99 17.77
C VAL A 6 3.45 -12.09 17.47
N ILE A 7 2.79 -12.02 16.33
CA ILE A 7 1.99 -13.14 15.81
C ILE A 7 3.00 -14.17 15.28
N LEU A 8 3.30 -15.18 16.11
CA LEU A 8 4.00 -16.39 15.67
C LEU A 8 3.08 -17.19 14.75
N PHE A 9 3.43 -17.25 13.47
CA PHE A 9 2.85 -18.22 12.54
C PHE A 9 3.53 -19.57 12.76
N SER A 10 2.78 -20.53 13.32
CA SER A 10 3.20 -21.93 13.33
C SER A 10 2.94 -22.52 11.94
N PHE A 11 3.96 -22.60 11.10
CA PHE A 11 3.85 -23.18 9.75
C PHE A 11 4.13 -24.68 9.80
N ALA A 12 3.11 -25.47 9.44
CA ALA A 12 3.34 -26.82 8.93
C ALA A 12 4.11 -26.69 7.60
N VAL A 13 5.29 -27.32 7.53
CA VAL A 13 6.12 -27.37 6.33
C VAL A 13 5.40 -28.24 5.30
N PHE A 14 4.67 -27.62 4.39
CA PHE A 14 4.27 -28.29 3.15
C PHE A 14 5.42 -28.18 2.17
N ALA A 15 5.97 -29.34 1.77
CA ALA A 15 6.91 -29.43 0.67
C ALA A 15 6.27 -28.83 -0.58
N VAL A 16 6.81 -27.71 -1.07
CA VAL A 16 6.37 -27.08 -2.31
C VAL A 16 6.97 -27.89 -3.46
N PRO A 17 6.16 -28.54 -4.32
CA PRO A 17 6.70 -29.13 -5.54
C PRO A 17 7.21 -27.99 -6.41
N ALA A 18 8.45 -28.11 -6.90
CA ALA A 18 9.01 -27.21 -7.90
C ALA A 18 8.23 -27.33 -9.20
N LEU A 19 7.12 -26.59 -9.31
CA LEU A 19 6.34 -26.48 -10.53
C LEU A 19 7.12 -25.62 -11.51
N SER A 20 7.51 -26.23 -12.63
CA SER A 20 8.02 -25.56 -13.81
C SER A 20 6.95 -24.59 -14.34
N TRP A 21 7.27 -23.29 -14.32
CA TRP A 21 6.38 -22.19 -14.75
C TRP A 21 6.42 -21.92 -16.26
N ALA A 22 7.12 -22.77 -17.02
CA ALA A 22 7.27 -22.62 -18.47
C ALA A 22 5.95 -22.97 -19.19
N GLY A 23 5.04 -21.99 -19.30
CA GLY A 23 3.80 -22.11 -20.06
C GLY A 23 2.62 -21.26 -19.58
N LEU A 24 2.68 -20.69 -18.37
CA LEU A 24 1.63 -19.85 -17.81
C LEU A 24 1.96 -18.38 -18.07
N LYS A 25 1.46 -17.83 -19.18
CA LYS A 25 1.82 -16.48 -19.68
C LYS A 25 1.59 -15.32 -18.71
N ASP A 26 0.81 -15.49 -17.64
CA ASP A 26 0.35 -14.37 -16.79
C ASP A 26 0.60 -14.56 -15.27
N VAL A 27 1.44 -15.52 -14.85
CA VAL A 27 1.86 -15.58 -13.43
C VAL A 27 2.97 -14.57 -13.20
N ARG A 28 2.73 -13.60 -12.33
CA ARG A 28 3.67 -12.52 -12.02
C ARG A 28 3.68 -12.20 -10.52
N PRO A 29 4.87 -11.95 -9.95
CA PRO A 29 5.00 -11.56 -8.54
C PRO A 29 4.68 -10.06 -8.36
N CYS A 30 3.45 -9.65 -8.72
CA CYS A 30 3.06 -8.24 -8.85
C CYS A 30 3.22 -7.42 -7.57
N LEU A 31 2.96 -8.01 -6.40
CA LEU A 31 3.16 -7.29 -5.13
C LEU A 31 4.65 -7.17 -4.79
N SER A 32 5.44 -8.22 -5.03
CA SER A 32 6.90 -8.17 -4.85
C SER A 32 7.56 -7.18 -5.82
N GLU A 33 7.13 -7.15 -7.08
CA GLU A 33 7.56 -6.16 -8.08
C GLU A 33 7.27 -4.74 -7.58
N HIS A 34 6.02 -4.46 -7.17
CA HIS A 34 5.62 -3.15 -6.65
C HIS A 34 6.49 -2.70 -5.46
N ILE A 35 6.68 -3.55 -4.44
CA ILE A 35 7.50 -3.21 -3.26
C ILE A 35 8.98 -3.09 -3.60
N HIS A 36 9.49 -3.90 -4.54
CA HIS A 36 10.87 -3.81 -4.98
C HIS A 36 11.13 -2.49 -5.72
N GLU A 37 10.26 -2.13 -6.67
CA GLU A 37 10.37 -0.88 -7.42
C GLU A 37 10.25 0.34 -6.50
N ALA A 38 9.36 0.30 -5.51
CA ALA A 38 9.24 1.36 -4.50
C ALA A 38 10.54 1.50 -3.69
N LEU A 39 11.12 0.39 -3.24
CA LEU A 39 12.38 0.38 -2.52
C LEU A 39 13.56 0.92 -3.34
N VAL A 40 13.60 0.61 -4.64
CA VAL A 40 14.62 1.15 -5.55
C VAL A 40 14.43 2.65 -5.70
N LEU A 41 13.22 3.10 -6.06
CA LEU A 41 12.89 4.51 -6.24
C LEU A 41 13.21 5.35 -5.00
N ASN A 42 12.81 4.86 -3.82
CA ASN A 42 13.01 5.60 -2.57
C ASN A 42 14.47 5.65 -2.13
N LYS A 43 15.28 4.63 -2.45
CA LYS A 43 16.74 4.70 -2.29
C LYS A 43 17.37 5.73 -3.23
N GLU A 44 16.91 5.80 -4.47
CA GLU A 44 17.40 6.76 -5.47
C GLU A 44 17.05 8.21 -5.09
N ARG A 45 15.84 8.45 -4.58
CA ARG A 45 15.36 9.81 -4.24
C ARG A 45 15.83 10.32 -2.89
N LYS A 46 16.14 9.42 -1.95
CA LYS A 46 16.68 9.80 -0.63
C LYS A 46 17.83 10.82 -0.69
N PRO A 47 18.94 10.61 -1.43
CA PRO A 47 20.02 11.59 -1.48
C PRO A 47 19.58 12.94 -2.05
N LEU A 48 18.62 12.96 -3.00
CA LEU A 48 18.09 14.19 -3.59
C LEU A 48 17.35 15.02 -2.53
N TYR A 49 16.44 14.39 -1.78
CA TYR A 49 15.74 15.06 -0.69
C TYR A 49 16.69 15.49 0.42
N MET A 50 17.72 14.70 0.74
CA MET A 50 18.69 15.07 1.77
C MET A 50 19.47 16.32 1.36
N ASN A 51 19.90 16.41 0.10
CA ASN A 51 20.58 17.60 -0.41
C ASN A 51 19.67 18.85 -0.37
N LEU A 52 18.39 18.71 -0.71
CA LEU A 52 17.43 19.83 -0.73
C LEU A 52 17.00 20.32 0.66
N SER A 53 17.29 19.58 1.72
CA SER A 53 16.80 19.85 3.07
C SER A 53 17.89 19.87 4.14
N ASP A 54 19.17 19.98 3.73
CA ASP A 54 20.33 19.89 4.63
C ASP A 54 20.27 18.66 5.55
N GLY A 55 19.84 17.53 4.98
CA GLY A 55 19.71 16.24 5.68
C GLY A 55 18.44 16.06 6.51
N LYS A 56 17.57 17.07 6.67
CA LYS A 56 16.34 16.97 7.49
C LYS A 56 15.37 15.88 7.00
N SER A 57 15.34 15.59 5.70
CA SER A 57 14.51 14.53 5.12
C SER A 57 14.97 13.10 5.41
N LYS A 58 16.17 12.90 5.96
CA LYS A 58 16.75 11.56 6.18
C LYS A 58 15.83 10.65 6.98
N ALA A 59 15.18 11.17 8.02
CA ALA A 59 14.30 10.38 8.89
C ALA A 59 13.06 9.85 8.13
N VAL A 60 12.49 10.66 7.23
CA VAL A 60 11.33 10.26 6.41
C VAL A 60 11.74 9.14 5.46
N SER A 61 12.81 9.34 4.69
CA SER A 61 13.27 8.35 3.72
C SER A 61 13.74 7.05 4.38
N ASP A 62 14.43 7.12 5.53
CA ASP A 62 14.86 5.93 6.27
C ASP A 62 13.67 5.11 6.76
N LYS A 63 12.61 5.77 7.23
CA LYS A 63 11.40 5.10 7.70
C LYS A 63 10.66 4.41 6.55
N LEU A 64 10.50 5.10 5.42
CA LEU A 64 9.87 4.53 4.23
C LEU A 64 10.64 3.30 3.71
N ILE A 65 11.96 3.44 3.53
CA ILE A 65 12.85 2.35 3.10
C ILE A 65 12.85 1.18 4.08
N TRP A 66 12.78 1.46 5.39
CA TRP A 66 12.70 0.40 6.40
C TRP A 66 11.38 -0.37 6.30
N MET A 67 10.25 0.31 6.12
CA MET A 67 8.95 -0.31 5.93
C MET A 67 8.94 -1.20 4.69
N GLU A 68 9.46 -0.70 3.56
CA GLU A 68 9.57 -1.47 2.31
C GLU A 68 10.46 -2.69 2.45
N ARG A 69 11.61 -2.58 3.15
CA ARG A 69 12.46 -3.74 3.46
C ARG A 69 11.72 -4.78 4.29
N LYS A 70 10.98 -4.37 5.31
CA LYS A 70 10.18 -5.28 6.13
C LYS A 70 9.12 -5.99 5.28
N LEU A 71 8.42 -5.23 4.42
CA LEU A 71 7.42 -5.77 3.50
C LEU A 71 8.04 -6.73 2.48
N SER A 72 9.23 -6.43 1.95
CA SER A 72 9.94 -7.27 0.95
C SER A 72 10.20 -8.70 1.42
N VAL A 73 10.23 -8.94 2.74
CA VAL A 73 10.36 -10.28 3.32
C VAL A 73 9.03 -11.05 3.27
N ALA A 74 7.90 -10.37 3.46
CA ALA A 74 6.58 -10.99 3.55
C ALA A 74 5.87 -11.12 2.19
N VAL A 75 6.12 -10.20 1.26
CA VAL A 75 5.39 -10.12 -0.01
C VAL A 75 5.57 -11.32 -0.96
N PRO A 76 6.73 -12.02 -1.02
CA PRO A 76 6.87 -13.19 -1.90
C PRO A 76 5.92 -14.33 -1.53
N PHE A 77 5.55 -14.44 -0.25
CA PHE A 77 4.58 -15.44 0.21
C PHE A 77 3.17 -15.17 -0.31
N ALA A 78 2.77 -13.88 -0.38
CA ALA A 78 1.48 -13.50 -0.94
C ALA A 78 1.43 -13.77 -2.44
N ASP A 79 2.50 -13.46 -3.18
CA ASP A 79 2.60 -13.76 -4.62
C ASP A 79 2.62 -15.27 -4.89
N ALA A 80 3.35 -16.06 -4.09
CA ALA A 80 3.34 -17.52 -4.19
C ALA A 80 1.93 -18.10 -3.95
N TRP A 81 1.17 -17.52 -3.02
CA TRP A 81 -0.22 -17.90 -2.77
C TRP A 81 -1.18 -17.43 -3.89
N ALA A 82 -0.88 -16.30 -4.54
CA ALA A 82 -1.62 -15.81 -5.70
C ALA A 82 -1.40 -16.65 -6.97
N ALA A 83 -0.23 -17.26 -7.11
CA ALA A 83 0.21 -17.89 -8.34
C ALA A 83 -0.76 -18.98 -8.90
N PRO A 84 -1.38 -19.87 -8.09
CA PRO A 84 -2.38 -20.81 -8.60
C PRO A 84 -3.65 -20.14 -9.18
N TYR A 85 -4.01 -18.95 -8.69
CA TYR A 85 -5.14 -18.17 -9.20
C TYR A 85 -4.76 -17.47 -10.51
N GLN A 86 -3.58 -16.84 -10.53
CA GLN A 86 -3.04 -16.20 -11.73
C GLN A 86 -2.85 -17.20 -12.87
N ALA A 87 -2.36 -18.41 -12.57
CA ALA A 87 -2.25 -19.52 -13.51
C ALA A 87 -3.59 -19.92 -14.13
N ALA A 88 -4.70 -19.67 -13.42
CA ALA A 88 -6.05 -19.89 -13.92
C ALA A 88 -6.61 -18.67 -14.69
N GLY A 89 -5.86 -17.60 -14.88
CA GLY A 89 -6.29 -16.35 -15.49
C GLY A 89 -7.12 -15.47 -14.54
N ILE A 90 -6.90 -15.56 -13.23
CA ILE A 90 -7.50 -14.69 -12.22
C ILE A 90 -6.41 -13.72 -11.75
N PRO A 91 -6.46 -12.44 -12.16
CA PRO A 91 -5.35 -11.50 -11.97
C PRO A 91 -5.35 -10.89 -10.55
N ILE A 92 -5.48 -11.74 -9.53
CA ILE A 92 -5.41 -11.34 -8.12
C ILE A 92 -4.02 -10.79 -7.79
N LEU A 93 -3.98 -9.78 -6.92
CA LEU A 93 -2.82 -8.93 -6.63
C LEU A 93 -2.40 -8.07 -7.82
N CYS A 94 -2.25 -8.62 -9.02
CA CYS A 94 -1.84 -7.85 -10.20
C CYS A 94 -2.84 -6.75 -10.61
N GLN A 95 -4.14 -6.96 -10.41
CA GLN A 95 -5.13 -5.88 -10.57
C GLN A 95 -5.25 -4.98 -9.34
N ASP A 96 -4.75 -5.41 -8.19
CA ASP A 96 -4.92 -4.71 -6.91
C ASP A 96 -3.85 -3.62 -6.73
N PHE A 97 -2.66 -3.81 -7.32
CA PHE A 97 -1.53 -2.86 -7.26
C PHE A 97 -1.34 -2.11 -8.58
N ILE A 98 -0.92 -0.85 -8.48
CA ILE A 98 -0.52 -0.02 -9.61
C ILE A 98 1.01 -0.07 -9.75
N SER A 99 1.50 -0.03 -10.99
CA SER A 99 2.94 -0.01 -11.24
C SER A 99 3.58 1.23 -10.63
N MET A 100 4.79 1.07 -10.08
CA MET A 100 5.55 2.22 -9.58
C MET A 100 6.04 3.12 -10.72
N SER A 101 5.98 2.68 -11.98
CA SER A 101 6.26 3.55 -13.14
C SER A 101 5.25 4.70 -13.28
N GLU A 102 4.06 4.57 -12.71
CA GLU A 102 3.03 5.62 -12.68
C GLU A 102 3.30 6.69 -11.60
N THR A 103 4.36 6.52 -10.81
CA THR A 103 4.75 7.49 -9.79
C THR A 103 5.20 8.80 -10.44
N PRO A 104 4.78 9.97 -9.93
CA PRO A 104 5.18 11.25 -10.51
C PRO A 104 6.70 11.38 -10.63
N LYS A 105 7.17 12.05 -11.69
CA LYS A 105 8.60 12.38 -11.83
C LYS A 105 9.05 13.24 -10.66
N PHE A 106 10.29 13.05 -10.23
CA PHE A 106 10.88 13.81 -9.13
C PHE A 106 10.88 15.31 -9.43
N GLN A 107 10.37 16.09 -8.49
CA GLN A 107 10.41 17.54 -8.47
C GLN A 107 11.11 18.00 -7.19
N ALA A 108 12.02 18.97 -7.32
CA ALA A 108 12.76 19.52 -6.19
C ALA A 108 11.90 20.38 -5.26
N GLN A 109 10.80 20.91 -5.78
CA GLN A 109 9.88 21.78 -5.06
C GLN A 109 8.45 21.51 -5.53
N ASN A 110 7.50 21.66 -4.61
CA ASN A 110 6.09 21.68 -4.93
C ASN A 110 5.77 22.91 -5.82
N PRO A 111 5.11 22.75 -6.98
CA PRO A 111 4.75 23.86 -7.85
C PRO A 111 3.92 24.96 -7.18
N GLU A 112 3.16 24.61 -6.13
CA GLU A 112 2.37 25.58 -5.34
C GLU A 112 3.22 26.32 -4.29
N GLY A 113 4.52 26.01 -4.19
CA GLY A 113 5.42 26.61 -3.21
C GLY A 113 5.19 26.14 -1.77
N PRO A 114 5.79 26.83 -0.78
CA PRO A 114 5.63 26.52 0.63
C PRO A 114 4.21 26.81 1.13
N ASP A 115 3.82 26.19 2.25
CA ASP A 115 2.56 26.40 2.97
C ASP A 115 2.81 26.44 4.48
N SER A 116 1.83 26.88 5.26
CA SER A 116 1.90 26.86 6.72
C SER A 116 1.74 25.45 7.26
N LEU A 117 2.64 25.03 8.15
CA LEU A 117 2.47 23.77 8.91
C LEU A 117 1.16 23.74 9.71
N HIS A 118 0.57 24.91 10.03
CA HIS A 118 -0.75 24.97 10.65
C HIS A 118 -1.89 24.44 9.76
N ASN A 119 -1.65 24.22 8.47
CA ASN A 119 -2.61 23.58 7.57
C ASN A 119 -2.52 22.05 7.59
N TYR A 120 -1.47 21.47 8.17
CA TYR A 120 -1.41 20.04 8.43
C TYR A 120 -2.46 19.64 9.46
N ARG A 121 -3.24 18.60 9.13
CA ARG A 121 -4.21 17.98 10.02
C ARG A 121 -3.93 16.49 10.03
N ARG A 122 -3.59 15.96 11.21
CA ARG A 122 -3.42 14.53 11.39
C ARG A 122 -4.78 13.84 11.26
N PRO A 123 -4.93 12.84 10.39
CA PRO A 123 -6.19 12.11 10.26
C PRO A 123 -6.51 11.32 11.54
N ASP A 124 -7.80 11.07 11.82
CA ASP A 124 -8.23 10.16 12.90
C ASP A 124 -8.01 8.70 12.50
N ILE A 125 -6.75 8.26 12.53
CA ILE A 125 -6.37 6.91 12.13
C ILE A 125 -7.05 5.84 12.98
N ALA A 126 -7.25 6.10 14.28
CA ALA A 126 -7.91 5.15 15.16
C ALA A 126 -9.37 4.93 14.74
N GLY A 127 -10.12 6.01 14.50
CA GLY A 127 -11.48 5.96 14.00
C GLY A 127 -11.58 5.31 12.62
N ILE A 128 -10.73 5.73 11.68
CA ILE A 128 -10.67 5.19 10.32
C ILE A 128 -10.40 3.69 10.33
N LYS A 129 -9.36 3.26 11.04
CA LYS A 129 -8.96 1.85 11.15
C LYS A 129 -10.04 1.01 11.81
N SER A 130 -10.66 1.51 12.89
CA SER A 130 -11.75 0.84 13.58
C SER A 130 -12.91 0.56 12.64
N ARG A 131 -13.35 1.59 11.90
CA ARG A 131 -14.47 1.48 10.95
C ARG A 131 -14.15 0.57 9.77
N LEU A 132 -12.95 0.66 9.19
CA LEU A 132 -12.52 -0.24 8.13
C LEU A 132 -12.50 -1.70 8.59
N LEU A 133 -12.04 -1.97 9.81
CA LEU A 133 -12.00 -3.33 10.36
C LEU A 133 -13.38 -3.88 10.69
N GLU A 134 -14.32 -3.04 11.12
CA GLU A 134 -15.72 -3.40 11.29
C GLU A 134 -16.33 -3.88 9.96
N LEU A 135 -16.20 -3.07 8.90
CA LEU A 135 -16.70 -3.40 7.57
C LEU A 135 -16.00 -4.63 6.97
N TYR A 136 -14.69 -4.76 7.18
CA TYR A 136 -13.90 -5.93 6.80
C TYR A 136 -14.41 -7.20 7.47
N LYS A 137 -14.69 -7.17 8.78
CA LYS A 137 -15.23 -8.32 9.53
C LYS A 137 -16.62 -8.71 9.00
N ALA A 138 -17.46 -7.72 8.74
CA ALA A 138 -18.80 -7.91 8.17
C ALA A 138 -18.81 -8.38 6.71
N LYS A 139 -17.65 -8.45 6.04
CA LYS A 139 -17.52 -8.71 4.59
C LYS A 139 -18.26 -7.67 3.73
N ALA A 140 -18.46 -6.47 4.26
CA ALA A 140 -19.18 -5.38 3.62
C ALA A 140 -18.26 -4.62 2.65
N TYR A 141 -17.77 -5.31 1.61
CA TYR A 141 -16.69 -4.83 0.74
C TYR A 141 -17.01 -3.54 0.00
N GLN A 142 -18.22 -3.41 -0.51
CA GLN A 142 -18.67 -2.21 -1.19
C GLN A 142 -18.66 -1.01 -0.23
N GLN A 143 -19.27 -1.17 0.95
CA GLN A 143 -19.29 -0.11 1.97
C GLN A 143 -17.89 0.21 2.50
N LEU A 144 -17.00 -0.77 2.55
CA LEU A 144 -15.59 -0.57 2.92
C LEU A 144 -14.89 0.30 1.88
N ALA A 145 -15.06 0.00 0.58
CA ALA A 145 -14.49 0.79 -0.51
C ALA A 145 -15.02 2.22 -0.50
N GLU A 146 -16.34 2.40 -0.37
CA GLU A 146 -16.99 3.72 -0.27
C GLU A 146 -16.52 4.51 0.96
N TYR A 147 -16.33 3.84 2.10
CA TYR A 147 -15.82 4.50 3.30
C TYR A 147 -14.38 4.98 3.11
N ALA A 148 -13.51 4.15 2.54
CA ALA A 148 -12.13 4.53 2.23
C ALA A 148 -12.10 5.70 1.23
N ASP A 149 -12.96 5.70 0.22
CA ASP A 149 -13.12 6.78 -0.76
C ASP A 149 -13.51 8.11 -0.12
N LYS A 150 -14.48 8.07 0.79
CA LYS A 150 -14.85 9.26 1.58
C LYS A 150 -13.67 9.83 2.35
N GLN A 151 -12.80 8.98 2.91
CA GLN A 151 -11.59 9.45 3.60
C GLN A 151 -10.57 10.05 2.62
N ILE A 152 -10.41 9.46 1.43
CA ILE A 152 -9.53 10.02 0.39
C ILE A 152 -9.99 11.42 -0.01
N VAL A 153 -11.29 11.60 -0.26
CA VAL A 153 -11.88 12.91 -0.61
C VAL A 153 -11.65 13.96 0.49
N ASP A 154 -11.70 13.57 1.76
CA ASP A 154 -11.38 14.47 2.87
C ASP A 154 -9.90 14.88 2.88
N LEU A 155 -8.99 13.93 2.67
CA LEU A 155 -7.55 14.20 2.58
C LEU A 155 -7.18 15.07 1.36
N ASP A 156 -7.93 14.94 0.27
CA ASP A 156 -7.74 15.73 -0.95
C ASP A 156 -8.05 17.22 -0.78
N GLN A 157 -8.67 17.64 0.32
CA GLN A 157 -8.79 19.07 0.66
C GLN A 157 -7.43 19.72 0.92
N LYS A 158 -6.41 18.92 1.28
CA LYS A 158 -5.03 19.34 1.53
C LYS A 158 -4.04 18.36 0.87
N PRO A 159 -3.95 18.34 -0.47
CA PRO A 159 -3.32 17.25 -1.23
C PRO A 159 -1.79 17.15 -1.06
N ARG A 160 -1.16 18.14 -0.42
CA ARG A 160 0.29 18.16 -0.13
C ARG A 160 0.69 17.43 1.16
N TYR A 161 -0.28 16.98 1.97
CA TYR A 161 -0.07 16.30 3.23
C TYR A 161 -0.75 14.92 3.21
N ASN A 162 -0.45 14.07 4.19
CA ASN A 162 -1.12 12.78 4.41
C ASN A 162 -1.07 11.82 3.20
N CYS A 163 -0.04 11.94 2.38
CA CYS A 163 0.06 11.26 1.10
C CYS A 163 0.24 9.74 1.26
N MET A 164 0.93 9.28 2.31
CA MET A 164 1.07 7.85 2.57
C MET A 164 -0.23 7.24 3.09
N VAL A 165 -0.94 7.93 4.00
CA VAL A 165 -2.27 7.51 4.47
C VAL A 165 -3.26 7.44 3.31
N LYS A 166 -3.29 8.48 2.46
CA LYS A 166 -4.10 8.51 1.24
C LYS A 166 -3.78 7.30 0.35
N HIS A 167 -2.51 7.05 0.05
CA HIS A 167 -2.10 5.94 -0.80
C HIS A 167 -2.53 4.57 -0.26
N ILE A 168 -2.43 4.35 1.05
CA ILE A 168 -2.94 3.12 1.68
C ILE A 168 -4.48 3.04 1.59
N LEU A 169 -5.20 4.14 1.79
CA LEU A 169 -6.65 4.16 1.64
C LEU A 169 -7.08 3.88 0.19
N GLU A 170 -6.37 4.40 -0.81
CA GLU A 170 -6.64 4.10 -2.22
C GLU A 170 -6.43 2.60 -2.53
N SER A 171 -5.37 2.01 -1.96
CA SER A 171 -5.11 0.56 -2.03
C SER A 171 -6.24 -0.24 -1.38
N VAL A 172 -6.66 0.14 -0.16
CA VAL A 172 -7.75 -0.49 0.58
C VAL A 172 -9.06 -0.43 -0.20
N ARG A 173 -9.39 0.74 -0.77
CA ARG A 173 -10.57 0.96 -1.62
C ARG A 173 -10.59 0.00 -2.80
N ARG A 174 -9.50 -0.02 -3.56
CA ARG A 174 -9.36 -0.88 -4.75
C ARG A 174 -9.44 -2.37 -4.41
N MET A 175 -8.70 -2.81 -3.40
CA MET A 175 -8.71 -4.21 -2.96
C MET A 175 -10.09 -4.66 -2.47
N ALA A 176 -10.80 -3.80 -1.72
CA ALA A 176 -12.13 -4.11 -1.25
C ALA A 176 -13.10 -4.27 -2.42
N ALA A 177 -13.10 -3.35 -3.39
CA ALA A 177 -13.94 -3.43 -4.58
C ALA A 177 -13.62 -4.66 -5.46
N LEU A 178 -12.35 -5.05 -5.58
CA LEU A 178 -11.92 -6.19 -6.39
C LEU A 178 -12.06 -7.56 -5.69
N THR A 179 -12.10 -7.60 -4.36
CA THR A 179 -12.24 -8.85 -3.58
C THR A 179 -13.43 -9.72 -4.05
N PRO A 180 -14.68 -9.22 -4.15
CA PRO A 180 -15.81 -10.02 -4.61
C PRO A 180 -15.66 -10.43 -6.09
N VAL A 181 -15.04 -9.59 -6.92
CA VAL A 181 -14.81 -9.87 -8.35
C VAL A 181 -13.85 -11.06 -8.52
N HIS A 182 -12.72 -11.07 -7.81
CA HIS A 182 -11.77 -12.18 -7.84
C HIS A 182 -12.38 -13.47 -7.30
N ALA A 183 -13.14 -13.39 -6.21
CA ALA A 183 -13.84 -14.54 -5.64
C ALA A 183 -14.86 -15.16 -6.62
N GLN A 184 -15.61 -14.31 -7.33
CA GLN A 184 -16.54 -14.77 -8.37
C GLN A 184 -15.79 -15.42 -9.55
N LYS A 185 -14.68 -14.84 -10.00
CA LYS A 185 -13.82 -15.43 -11.05
C LYS A 185 -13.25 -16.79 -10.63
N SER A 186 -12.83 -16.95 -9.37
CA SER A 186 -12.40 -18.25 -8.82
C SER A 186 -13.50 -19.29 -8.91
N LYS A 187 -14.72 -18.94 -8.46
CA LYS A 187 -15.86 -19.85 -8.51
C LYS A 187 -16.21 -20.25 -9.95
N ALA A 188 -16.22 -19.29 -10.87
CA ALA A 188 -16.51 -19.53 -12.29
C ALA A 188 -15.48 -20.48 -12.97
N LYS A 189 -14.27 -20.56 -12.43
CA LYS A 189 -13.19 -21.44 -12.90
C LYS A 189 -13.05 -22.73 -12.10
N ASN A 190 -14.05 -23.08 -11.29
CA ASN A 190 -14.04 -24.25 -10.39
C ASN A 190 -12.80 -24.29 -9.47
N LYS A 191 -12.32 -23.12 -9.04
CA LYS A 191 -11.24 -22.97 -8.06
C LYS A 191 -11.81 -22.67 -6.68
N VAL A 192 -11.02 -22.94 -5.64
CA VAL A 192 -11.28 -22.44 -4.28
C VAL A 192 -11.43 -20.92 -4.35
N SER A 193 -12.30 -20.33 -3.54
CA SER A 193 -12.46 -18.87 -3.52
C SER A 193 -11.14 -18.17 -3.17
N SER A 194 -10.78 -17.13 -3.93
CA SER A 194 -9.61 -16.31 -3.63
C SER A 194 -9.84 -15.31 -2.48
N GLU A 195 -11.08 -15.24 -1.95
CA GLU A 195 -11.48 -14.27 -0.93
C GLU A 195 -10.53 -14.28 0.28
N PHE A 196 -10.09 -15.46 0.74
CA PHE A 196 -9.20 -15.54 1.90
C PHE A 196 -7.83 -14.86 1.66
N LEU A 197 -7.26 -15.02 0.47
CA LEU A 197 -6.03 -14.33 0.06
C LEU A 197 -6.28 -12.82 -0.04
N SER A 198 -7.29 -12.39 -0.81
CA SER A 198 -7.62 -10.96 -0.98
C SER A 198 -7.83 -10.27 0.36
N ARG A 199 -8.56 -10.90 1.28
CA ARG A 199 -8.82 -10.38 2.62
C ARG A 199 -7.56 -10.28 3.48
N THR A 200 -6.65 -11.23 3.35
CA THR A 200 -5.40 -11.22 4.12
C THR A 200 -4.55 -10.02 3.72
N VAL A 201 -4.43 -9.76 2.42
CA VAL A 201 -3.72 -8.59 1.88
C VAL A 201 -4.46 -7.28 2.19
N LEU A 202 -5.79 -7.24 2.04
CA LEU A 202 -6.60 -6.09 2.41
C LEU A 202 -6.42 -5.72 3.90
N ARG A 203 -6.46 -6.72 4.79
CA ARG A 203 -6.26 -6.50 6.23
C ARG A 203 -4.86 -5.98 6.54
N SER A 204 -3.82 -6.48 5.87
CA SER A 204 -2.46 -5.97 6.09
C SER A 204 -2.37 -4.49 5.73
N HIS A 205 -3.01 -4.05 4.64
CA HIS A 205 -3.06 -2.63 4.27
C HIS A 205 -3.80 -1.77 5.30
N ILE A 206 -4.93 -2.24 5.85
CA ILE A 206 -5.62 -1.55 6.94
C ILE A 206 -4.71 -1.41 8.18
N MET A 207 -3.82 -2.38 8.44
CA MET A 207 -2.86 -2.29 9.54
C MET A 207 -1.73 -1.30 9.30
N LEU A 208 -1.39 -1.00 8.04
CA LEU A 208 -0.32 -0.06 7.70
C LEU A 208 -0.67 1.40 7.99
N LEU A 209 -1.97 1.73 8.19
CA LEU A 209 -2.42 3.10 8.42
C LEU A 209 -1.72 3.82 9.59
N ASP A 210 -1.36 3.10 10.65
CA ASP A 210 -0.61 3.68 11.77
C ASP A 210 0.80 4.11 11.33
N ASP A 211 1.55 3.20 10.70
CA ASP A 211 2.90 3.45 10.19
C ASP A 211 2.88 4.57 9.13
N SER A 212 1.88 4.57 8.24
CA SER A 212 1.66 5.59 7.21
C SER A 212 1.45 6.98 7.81
N ALA A 213 0.61 7.09 8.83
CA ALA A 213 0.34 8.37 9.47
C ALA A 213 1.56 8.91 10.21
N GLU A 214 2.36 8.04 10.82
CA GLU A 214 3.61 8.46 11.42
C GLU A 214 4.65 8.88 10.36
N ILE A 215 4.65 8.31 9.16
CA ILE A 215 5.49 8.78 8.04
C ILE A 215 5.04 10.19 7.63
N ASP A 216 3.74 10.38 7.42
CA ASP A 216 3.17 11.67 7.01
C ASP A 216 3.40 12.76 8.07
N GLU A 217 3.31 12.44 9.36
CA GLU A 217 3.60 13.37 10.46
C GLU A 217 5.05 13.87 10.44
N VAL A 218 6.02 12.98 10.18
CA VAL A 218 7.44 13.36 10.07
C VAL A 218 7.72 14.12 8.76
N ALA A 219 6.95 13.85 7.70
CA ALA A 219 7.07 14.54 6.41
C ALA A 219 6.44 15.94 6.42
N ALA A 220 5.43 16.20 7.25
CA ALA A 220 4.63 17.42 7.22
C ALA A 220 5.44 18.73 7.30
N PRO A 221 6.48 18.87 8.16
CA PRO A 221 7.30 20.09 8.18
C PRO A 221 8.07 20.33 6.87
N LEU A 222 8.51 19.27 6.20
CA LEU A 222 9.24 19.35 4.93
C LEU A 222 8.28 19.69 3.78
N GLN A 223 7.09 19.08 3.79
CA GLN A 223 6.01 19.38 2.86
C GLN A 223 5.51 20.82 2.99
N ALA A 224 5.40 21.33 4.23
CA ALA A 224 5.12 22.73 4.50
C ALA A 224 6.21 23.66 3.94
N ALA A 225 7.49 23.27 4.05
CA ALA A 225 8.60 24.00 3.41
C ALA A 225 8.62 23.89 1.87
N GLY A 226 7.66 23.18 1.26
CA GLY A 226 7.54 23.03 -0.19
C GLY A 226 8.31 21.83 -0.76
N LEU A 227 8.86 20.94 0.07
CA LEU A 227 9.51 19.71 -0.38
C LEU A 227 8.45 18.60 -0.59
N PRO A 228 8.19 18.12 -1.82
CA PRO A 228 7.09 17.19 -2.10
C PRO A 228 7.40 15.73 -1.73
N ILE A 229 8.21 15.49 -0.68
CA ILE A 229 8.58 14.16 -0.20
C ILE A 229 7.35 13.33 0.17
N VAL A 230 7.41 12.01 -0.08
CA VAL A 230 6.30 11.05 0.06
C VAL A 230 5.22 11.21 -1.01
N CYS A 231 4.70 12.42 -1.21
CA CYS A 231 3.57 12.67 -2.13
C CYS A 231 3.88 12.36 -3.58
N GLN A 232 5.11 12.61 -4.02
CA GLN A 232 5.55 12.24 -5.36
C GLN A 232 6.21 10.86 -5.41
N ASP A 233 6.33 10.15 -4.29
CA ASP A 233 7.06 8.86 -4.17
C ASP A 233 6.12 7.64 -4.20
N VAL A 234 4.83 7.88 -4.39
CA VAL A 234 3.78 6.86 -4.51
C VAL A 234 2.93 7.14 -5.75
N PRO A 235 2.48 6.10 -6.48
CA PRO A 235 1.57 6.28 -7.59
C PRO A 235 0.14 6.56 -7.10
N TYR A 236 -0.62 7.29 -7.91
CA TYR A 236 -2.06 7.40 -7.72
C TYR A 236 -2.72 6.05 -8.00
N ILE A 237 -3.61 5.60 -7.09
CA ILE A 237 -4.36 4.36 -7.28
C ILE A 237 -5.83 4.70 -7.58
N PRO A 238 -6.31 4.54 -8.83
CA PRO A 238 -7.68 4.89 -9.20
C PRO A 238 -8.70 3.90 -8.66
N TRP A 239 -9.97 4.34 -8.64
CA TRP A 239 -11.11 3.43 -8.50
C TRP A 239 -11.05 2.35 -9.59
N PRO A 240 -11.29 1.06 -9.27
CA PRO A 240 -11.20 -0.03 -10.24
C PRO A 240 -12.31 -0.07 -11.29
#